data_AF-A0A0L6CPL7-F1
#
_entry.id   AF-A0A0L6CPL7-F1
#
_cell.length_a   1.000
_cell.length_b   1.000
_cell.length_c   1.000
_cell.angle_alpha   90.00
_cell.angle_beta   90.00
_cell.angle_gamma   90.00
#
_symmetry.space_group_name_H-M   'P 1'
#
loop_
_entity.id
_entity.type
_entity.pdbx_description
1 polymer ?
#
loop_
_entity_poly.entity_id
_entity_poly.type
_entity_poly.pdbx_seq_one_letter_code
_entity_poly.pdbx_strand_id
1 'polypeptide(L)'
;MMVTTDDIVAAYERARVRAEASTLIERSLLRYAIAELREDGMSTRQIAARLRLPKSTVNRVRSTSKEQLAEELHWTTPDAYVEANNAAWPATPPMQIANAPFEVEATSPNTRRWRLLQFAGHDEQGRQRFSLDGRRAGPAGRA
;
A
#
# COMPACT_ATOMS: atom_id res chain seq x y z
N MET A 1 -12.08 -26.28 -23.22
CA MET A 1 -10.96 -25.33 -23.45
C MET A 1 -9.78 -25.86 -22.66
N MET A 2 -8.66 -26.22 -23.29
CA MET A 2 -7.45 -26.65 -22.57
C MET A 2 -6.71 -25.40 -22.07
N VAL A 3 -6.25 -25.43 -20.82
CA VAL A 3 -5.36 -24.41 -20.24
C VAL A 3 -4.00 -24.54 -20.89
N THR A 4 -3.45 -23.42 -21.39
CA THR A 4 -2.14 -23.38 -22.04
C THR A 4 -1.02 -23.09 -21.04
N THR A 5 0.23 -23.31 -21.44
CA THR A 5 1.40 -22.91 -20.63
C THR A 5 1.39 -21.40 -20.38
N ASP A 6 1.01 -20.60 -21.37
CA ASP A 6 0.94 -19.14 -21.25
C ASP A 6 -0.11 -18.71 -20.23
N ASP A 7 -1.26 -19.42 -20.17
CA ASP A 7 -2.30 -19.17 -19.16
C ASP A 7 -1.77 -19.43 -17.74
N ILE A 8 -0.97 -20.49 -17.57
CA ILE A 8 -0.38 -20.85 -16.27
C ILE A 8 0.65 -19.82 -15.83
N VAL A 9 1.55 -19.39 -16.73
CA VAL A 9 2.55 -18.36 -16.45
C VAL A 9 1.87 -17.05 -16.06
N ALA A 10 0.88 -16.61 -16.83
CA ALA A 10 0.13 -15.39 -16.53
C ALA A 10 -0.63 -15.50 -15.19
N ALA A 11 -1.17 -16.68 -14.85
CA ALA A 11 -1.81 -16.91 -13.56
C ALA A 11 -0.82 -16.84 -12.39
N TYR A 12 0.36 -17.43 -12.54
CA TYR A 12 1.44 -17.35 -11.56
C TYR A 12 1.90 -15.91 -11.33
N GLU A 13 2.12 -15.15 -12.39
CA GLU A 13 2.54 -13.74 -12.29
C GLU A 13 1.51 -12.91 -11.53
N ARG A 14 0.22 -13.05 -11.84
CA ARG A 14 -0.86 -12.37 -11.10
C ARG A 14 -0.88 -12.76 -9.62
N ALA A 15 -0.72 -14.05 -9.32
CA ALA A 15 -0.69 -14.53 -7.94
C ALA A 15 0.50 -13.97 -7.16
N ARG A 16 1.69 -13.94 -7.79
CA ARG A 16 2.90 -13.37 -7.21
C ARG A 16 2.74 -11.88 -6.89
N VAL A 17 2.24 -11.10 -7.85
CA VAL A 17 2.02 -9.65 -7.68
C VAL A 17 1.05 -9.39 -6.52
N ARG A 18 -0.04 -10.14 -6.42
CA ARG A 18 -1.02 -10.00 -5.33
C ARG A 18 -0.44 -10.37 -3.95
N ALA A 19 0.32 -11.46 -3.88
CA ALA A 19 0.96 -11.88 -2.64
C ALA A 19 1.97 -10.82 -2.14
N GLU A 20 2.72 -10.22 -3.05
CA GLU A 20 3.66 -9.16 -2.72
C GLU A 20 2.94 -7.89 -2.24
N ALA A 21 1.91 -7.45 -2.95
CA ALA A 21 1.09 -6.31 -2.54
C ALA A 21 0.48 -6.52 -1.15
N SER A 22 -0.06 -7.71 -0.87
CA SER A 22 -0.66 -8.05 0.43
C SER A 22 0.39 -7.99 1.55
N THR A 23 1.59 -8.52 1.30
CA THR A 23 2.71 -8.48 2.25
C THR A 23 3.14 -7.04 2.56
N LEU A 24 3.18 -6.19 1.54
CA LEU A 24 3.53 -4.78 1.69
C LEU A 24 2.49 -4.02 2.53
N ILE A 25 1.20 -4.24 2.25
CA ILE A 25 0.09 -3.65 3.00
C ILE A 25 0.12 -4.11 4.46
N GLU A 26 0.31 -5.41 4.72
CA GLU A 26 0.43 -5.96 6.08
C GLU A 26 1.52 -5.24 6.90
N ARG A 27 2.73 -5.11 6.33
CA ARG A 27 3.84 -4.41 7.01
C ARG A 27 3.53 -2.93 7.25
N SER A 28 2.90 -2.27 6.27
CA SER A 28 2.54 -0.86 6.36
C SER A 28 1.51 -0.62 7.46
N LEU A 29 0.48 -1.47 7.53
CA LEU A 29 -0.54 -1.43 8.59
C LEU A 29 0.04 -1.74 9.96
N LEU A 30 0.97 -2.69 10.06
CA LEU A 30 1.65 -2.96 11.31
C LEU A 30 2.46 -1.75 11.81
N ARG A 31 3.18 -1.07 10.91
CA ARG A 31 3.91 0.17 11.22
C ARG A 31 2.95 1.25 11.71
N TYR A 32 1.86 1.48 10.97
CA TYR A 32 0.83 2.46 11.32
C TYR A 32 0.20 2.17 12.68
N ALA A 33 -0.25 0.93 12.92
CA ALA A 33 -0.83 0.52 14.19
C ALA A 33 0.13 0.71 15.37
N ILE A 34 1.41 0.40 15.20
CA ILE A 34 2.41 0.61 16.27
C ILE A 34 2.64 2.10 16.52
N ALA A 35 2.65 2.94 15.47
CA ALA A 35 2.79 4.39 15.61
C ALA A 35 1.61 5.01 16.37
N GLU A 36 0.38 4.73 15.93
CA GLU A 36 -0.86 5.21 16.56
C GLU A 36 -0.94 4.79 18.04
N LEU A 37 -0.68 3.52 18.35
CA LEU A 37 -0.71 3.05 19.74
C LEU A 37 0.41 3.69 20.61
N ARG A 38 1.53 4.11 20.02
CA ARG A 38 2.56 4.88 20.73
C ARG A 38 2.11 6.31 20.99
N GLU A 39 1.43 6.94 20.02
CA GLU A 39 0.85 8.28 20.16
C GLU A 39 -0.24 8.29 21.24
N ASP A 40 -1.01 7.20 21.37
CA ASP A 40 -1.94 6.94 22.48
C ASP A 40 -1.23 6.70 23.84
N GLY A 41 0.10 6.76 23.90
CA GLY A 41 0.88 6.61 25.12
C GLY A 41 1.10 5.16 25.58
N MET A 42 0.79 4.15 24.75
CA MET A 42 1.03 2.76 25.13
C MET A 42 2.53 2.42 25.15
N SER A 43 2.96 1.73 26.20
CA SER A 43 4.31 1.15 26.25
C SER A 43 4.47 0.00 25.25
N THR A 44 5.70 -0.30 24.84
CA THR A 44 6.00 -1.45 23.95
C THR A 44 5.38 -2.76 24.44
N ARG A 45 5.32 -2.99 25.76
CA ARG A 45 4.73 -4.22 26.33
C ARG A 45 3.21 -4.27 26.11
N GLN A 46 2.52 -3.14 26.27
CA GLN A 46 1.09 -3.03 26.02
C GLN A 46 0.78 -3.21 24.53
N ILE A 47 1.56 -2.58 23.65
CA ILE A 47 1.43 -2.73 22.19
C ILE A 47 1.62 -4.20 21.78
N ALA A 48 2.67 -4.85 22.27
CA ALA A 48 2.95 -6.26 22.00
C ALA A 48 1.77 -7.17 22.41
N ALA A 49 1.20 -6.94 23.59
CA ALA A 49 0.02 -7.67 24.05
C ALA A 49 -1.22 -7.37 23.18
N ARG A 50 -1.46 -6.10 22.85
CA ARG A 50 -2.62 -5.64 22.08
C ARG A 50 -2.64 -6.18 20.65
N LEU A 51 -1.48 -6.26 20.02
CA LEU A 51 -1.29 -6.78 18.65
C LEU A 51 -0.98 -8.27 18.61
N ARG A 52 -0.87 -8.94 19.77
CA ARG A 52 -0.46 -10.35 19.89
C ARG A 52 0.88 -10.66 19.20
N LEU A 53 1.85 -9.77 19.39
CA LEU A 53 3.20 -9.87 18.81
C LEU A 53 4.28 -10.01 19.88
N PRO A 54 5.43 -10.62 19.55
CA PRO A 54 6.61 -10.55 20.40
C PRO A 54 7.07 -9.10 20.60
N LYS A 55 7.52 -8.76 21.82
CA LYS A 55 8.08 -7.43 22.14
C LYS A 55 9.25 -7.06 21.21
N SER A 56 10.08 -8.05 20.84
CA SER A 56 11.19 -7.88 19.91
C SER A 56 10.71 -7.43 18.53
N THR A 57 9.58 -7.96 18.05
CA THR A 57 8.96 -7.54 16.78
C THR A 57 8.55 -6.06 16.86
N VAL A 58 7.83 -5.66 17.91
CA VAL A 58 7.42 -4.25 18.09
C VAL A 58 8.61 -3.30 18.16
N ASN A 59 9.70 -3.70 18.81
CA ASN A 59 10.94 -2.91 18.88
C ASN A 59 11.69 -2.81 17.55
N ARG A 60 11.57 -3.82 16.68
CA ARG A 60 12.22 -3.85 15.36
C ARG A 60 11.44 -3.06 14.31
N VAL A 61 10.14 -2.85 14.51
CA VAL A 61 9.33 -2.01 13.62
C VAL A 61 9.74 -0.55 13.80
N ARG A 62 10.45 -0.04 12.80
CA ARG A 62 10.84 1.37 12.65
C ARG A 62 10.01 2.03 11.55
N SER A 63 9.95 3.35 11.56
CA SER A 63 9.50 4.13 10.41
C SER A 63 10.39 3.81 9.21
N THR A 64 9.77 3.46 8.09
CA THR A 64 10.47 3.14 6.84
C THR A 64 10.86 4.42 6.12
N SER A 65 12.10 4.49 5.63
CA SER A 65 12.52 5.61 4.80
C SER A 65 11.86 5.52 3.41
N LYS A 66 11.80 6.63 2.68
CA LYS A 66 11.22 6.64 1.33
C LYS A 66 11.98 5.70 0.37
N GLU A 67 13.28 5.55 0.57
CA GLU A 67 14.16 4.70 -0.21
C GLU A 67 13.86 3.22 0.04
N GLN A 68 13.67 2.82 1.30
CA GLN A 68 13.24 1.46 1.64
C GLN A 68 11.85 1.14 1.10
N LEU A 69 10.94 2.11 1.11
CA LEU A 69 9.62 1.91 0.52
C LEU A 69 9.72 1.67 -0.99
N ALA A 70 10.60 2.39 -1.69
CA ALA A 70 10.83 2.19 -3.12
C ALA A 70 11.42 0.80 -3.44
N GLU A 71 12.31 0.27 -2.59
CA GLU A 71 12.83 -1.10 -2.71
C GLU A 71 11.75 -2.16 -2.47
N GLU A 72 10.86 -1.92 -1.49
CA GLU A 72 9.74 -2.82 -1.16
C GLU A 72 8.66 -2.87 -2.28
N LEU A 73 8.67 -1.93 -3.23
CA LEU A 73 7.70 -1.86 -4.33
C LEU A 73 8.08 -2.69 -5.56
N HIS A 74 9.25 -3.34 -5.61
CA HIS A 74 9.83 -3.85 -6.85
C HIS A 74 8.92 -4.72 -7.74
N TRP A 75 8.08 -5.61 -7.20
CA TRP A 75 7.18 -6.44 -8.02
C TRP A 75 5.70 -6.18 -7.81
N THR A 76 5.32 -5.18 -7.00
CA THR A 76 3.91 -4.79 -6.93
C THR A 76 3.49 -4.12 -8.24
N THR A 77 2.18 -3.93 -8.42
CA THR A 77 1.63 -2.99 -9.40
C THR A 77 0.73 -2.01 -8.66
N PRO A 78 0.43 -0.82 -9.23
CA PRO A 78 -0.52 0.12 -8.64
C PRO A 78 -1.88 -0.54 -8.34
N ASP A 79 -2.41 -1.30 -9.30
CA ASP A 79 -3.72 -1.94 -9.15
C ASP A 79 -3.74 -2.99 -8.04
N ALA A 80 -2.70 -3.84 -7.97
CA ALA A 80 -2.61 -4.85 -6.92
C ALA A 80 -2.46 -4.22 -5.53
N TYR A 81 -1.78 -3.07 -5.44
CA TYR A 81 -1.67 -2.30 -4.20
C TYR A 81 -3.03 -1.73 -3.77
N VAL A 82 -3.78 -1.15 -4.71
CA VAL A 82 -5.14 -0.64 -4.46
C VAL A 82 -6.06 -1.77 -4.01
N GLU A 83 -6.04 -2.91 -4.71
CA GLU A 83 -6.82 -4.10 -4.36
C GLU A 83 -6.50 -4.55 -2.93
N ALA A 84 -5.21 -4.73 -2.61
CA ALA A 84 -4.77 -5.16 -1.29
C ALA A 84 -5.08 -4.15 -0.17
N ASN A 85 -4.89 -2.85 -0.41
CA ASN A 85 -5.19 -1.80 0.57
C ASN A 85 -6.69 -1.76 0.88
N ASN A 86 -7.53 -1.76 -0.16
CA ASN A 86 -8.97 -1.66 0.01
C ASN A 86 -9.56 -2.93 0.63
N ALA A 87 -8.97 -4.09 0.35
CA ALA A 87 -9.31 -5.35 1.03
C ALA A 87 -8.97 -5.35 2.53
N ALA A 88 -7.94 -4.59 2.96
CA ALA A 88 -7.62 -4.42 4.37
C ALA A 88 -8.55 -3.43 5.10
N TRP A 89 -9.21 -2.54 4.35
CA TRP A 89 -10.15 -1.54 4.87
C TRP A 89 -11.57 -1.68 4.28
N PRO A 90 -12.20 -2.87 4.34
CA PRO A 90 -13.46 -3.10 3.64
C PRO A 90 -14.61 -2.26 4.20
N ALA A 91 -14.54 -1.90 5.49
CA ALA A 91 -15.56 -1.14 6.20
C ALA A 91 -15.15 0.31 6.53
N THR A 92 -13.99 0.78 6.03
CA THR A 92 -13.45 2.10 6.36
C THR A 92 -13.17 2.90 5.08
N PRO A 93 -14.21 3.45 4.40
CA PRO A 93 -14.03 4.18 3.14
C PRO A 93 -12.98 5.30 3.17
N PRO A 94 -12.80 6.08 4.26
CA PRO A 94 -11.74 7.09 4.34
C PRO A 94 -10.31 6.55 4.27
N MET A 95 -10.12 5.25 4.55
CA MET A 95 -8.83 4.54 4.45
C MET A 95 -8.69 3.76 3.13
N GLN A 96 -9.77 3.67 2.34
CA GLN A 96 -9.69 3.15 0.98
C GLN A 96 -9.02 4.20 0.08
N ILE A 97 -8.34 3.71 -0.94
CA ILE A 97 -7.61 4.52 -1.91
C ILE A 97 -8.21 4.32 -3.31
N ALA A 98 -8.27 5.40 -4.08
CA ALA A 98 -8.69 5.38 -5.47
C ALA A 98 -7.52 5.00 -6.40
N ASN A 99 -6.30 5.35 -6.02
CA ASN A 99 -5.07 5.03 -6.74
C ASN A 99 -3.91 4.78 -5.77
N ALA A 100 -2.91 4.03 -6.21
CA ALA A 100 -1.72 3.77 -5.41
C ALA A 100 -0.92 5.07 -5.18
N PRO A 101 -0.17 5.19 -4.07
CA PRO A 101 0.66 6.36 -3.77
C PRO A 101 1.97 6.39 -4.59
N PHE A 102 2.00 5.72 -5.74
CA PHE A 102 3.15 5.62 -6.63
C PHE A 102 2.71 5.32 -8.06
N GLU A 103 3.61 5.63 -9.00
CA GLU A 103 3.51 5.22 -10.41
C GLU A 103 4.72 4.38 -10.82
N VAL A 104 4.53 3.56 -11.86
CA VAL A 104 5.56 2.74 -12.48
C VAL A 104 5.89 3.30 -13.85
N GLU A 105 7.10 3.79 -14.02
CA GLU A 105 7.67 4.10 -15.33
C GLU A 105 8.48 2.90 -15.80
N ALA A 106 8.03 2.25 -16.89
CA ALA A 106 8.82 1.23 -17.57
C ALA A 106 9.95 1.91 -18.34
N THR A 107 11.20 1.76 -17.88
CA THR A 107 12.38 2.30 -18.57
C THR A 107 13.02 1.26 -19.49
N SER A 108 12.79 -0.03 -19.25
CA SER A 108 13.14 -1.15 -20.14
C SER A 108 12.26 -2.38 -19.82
N PRO A 109 12.26 -3.46 -20.63
CA PRO A 109 11.48 -4.67 -20.37
C PRO A 109 11.68 -5.26 -18.96
N ASN A 110 12.85 -5.05 -18.35
CA ASN A 110 13.20 -5.54 -17.03
C ASN A 110 13.58 -4.43 -16.04
N THR A 111 13.37 -3.17 -16.41
CA THR A 111 13.71 -2.03 -15.55
C THR A 111 12.46 -1.20 -15.31
N ARG A 112 12.06 -1.15 -14.04
CA ARG A 112 10.95 -0.33 -13.56
C ARG A 112 11.52 0.76 -12.69
N ARG A 113 11.09 1.99 -12.92
CA ARG A 113 11.35 3.11 -12.05
C ARG A 113 10.07 3.48 -11.33
N TRP A 114 10.16 3.60 -10.02
CA TRP A 114 9.04 4.02 -9.18
C TRP A 114 9.12 5.52 -8.91
N ARG A 115 7.98 6.19 -8.94
CA ARG A 115 7.86 7.57 -8.48
C ARG A 115 6.75 7.65 -7.46
N LEU A 116 7.07 8.18 -6.28
CA LEU A 116 6.09 8.40 -5.22
C LEU A 116 5.19 9.59 -5.57
N LEU A 117 3.89 9.41 -5.35
CA LEU A 117 2.88 10.44 -5.50
C LEU A 117 2.62 11.12 -4.16
N GLN A 118 2.13 12.36 -4.21
CA GLN A 118 1.70 13.10 -3.03
C GLN A 118 0.19 12.98 -2.82
N PHE A 119 -0.26 13.10 -1.58
CA PHE A 119 -1.69 13.14 -1.28
C PHE A 119 -2.35 14.35 -1.97
N ALA A 120 -3.41 14.10 -2.72
CA ALA A 120 -4.10 15.09 -3.54
C ALA A 120 -5.52 15.41 -3.04
N GLY A 121 -6.03 14.67 -2.05
CA GLY A 121 -7.36 14.85 -1.48
C GLY A 121 -8.17 13.55 -1.47
N HIS A 122 -9.50 13.67 -1.44
CA HIS A 122 -10.42 12.56 -1.52
C HIS A 122 -11.22 12.59 -2.83
N ASP A 123 -11.64 11.43 -3.34
CA ASP A 123 -12.59 11.31 -4.45
C ASP A 123 -14.04 11.53 -4.00
N GLU A 124 -14.99 11.43 -4.95
CA GLU A 124 -16.43 11.59 -4.67
C GLU A 124 -16.99 10.54 -3.69
N GLN A 125 -16.28 9.43 -3.51
CA GLN A 125 -16.62 8.34 -2.58
C GLN A 125 -15.89 8.46 -1.24
N GLY A 126 -15.11 9.53 -1.03
CA GLY A 126 -14.32 9.76 0.17
C GLY A 126 -13.01 8.96 0.22
N ARG A 127 -12.61 8.29 -0.86
CA ARG A 127 -11.35 7.53 -0.93
C ARG A 127 -10.18 8.46 -1.16
N GLN A 128 -9.03 8.13 -0.60
CA GLN A 128 -7.83 8.93 -0.77
C GLN A 128 -7.35 8.89 -2.24
N ARG A 129 -6.89 10.04 -2.73
CA ARG A 129 -6.29 10.21 -4.05
C ARG A 129 -4.86 10.72 -3.94
N PHE A 130 -4.01 10.27 -4.85
CA PHE A 130 -2.61 10.69 -4.93
C PHE A 130 -2.27 11.25 -6.32
N SER A 131 -1.37 12.22 -6.41
CA SER A 131 -0.96 12.89 -7.67
C SER A 131 0.50 13.36 -7.61
N LEU A 132 1.13 13.52 -8.77
CA LEU A 132 2.49 14.06 -8.92
C LEU A 132 2.59 15.53 -8.50
N ASP A 133 1.58 16.34 -8.80
CA ASP A 133 1.69 17.80 -8.72
C ASP A 133 1.28 18.40 -7.37
N GLY A 134 0.78 17.60 -6.42
CA GLY A 134 0.26 18.08 -5.13
C GLY A 134 -0.88 19.11 -5.23
N ARG A 135 -1.28 19.53 -6.44
CA ARG A 135 -2.41 20.43 -6.68
C ARG A 135 -3.68 19.66 -6.36
N ARG A 136 -4.43 20.15 -5.37
CA ARG A 136 -5.81 19.73 -5.10
C ARG A 136 -6.54 19.67 -6.43
N ALA A 137 -6.94 18.48 -6.86
CA ALA A 137 -7.92 18.38 -7.93
C ALA A 137 -9.15 19.12 -7.40
N GLY A 138 -9.43 20.29 -7.97
CA GLY A 138 -10.61 21.08 -7.60
C GLY A 138 -11.87 20.22 -7.73
N PRO A 139 -12.92 20.51 -6.95
CA PRO A 139 -14.15 19.74 -7.01
C PRO A 139 -14.62 19.63 -8.47
N ALA A 140 -14.86 18.39 -8.91
CA ALA A 140 -15.54 18.13 -10.17
C ALA A 140 -16.84 18.94 -10.20
N GLY A 141 -17.12 19.51 -11.36
CA GLY A 141 -18.06 20.61 -11.56
C GLY A 141 -19.37 20.47 -10.79
N ARG A 142 -19.78 21.57 -10.16
CA ARG A 142 -21.21 21.86 -10.02
C ARG A 142 -21.68 22.51 -11.31
N ALA A 143 -22.69 21.87 -11.90
CA ALA A 143 -23.51 22.36 -12.99
C ALA A 143 -24.14 23.73 -12.67
#